data_AF-A0A9E0EZW7-F1
#
_entry.id   AF-A0A9E0EZW7-F1
#
_cell.length_a   1.000
_cell.length_b   1.000
_cell.length_c   1.000
_cell.angle_alpha   90.00
_cell.angle_beta   90.00
_cell.angle_gamma   90.00
#
_symmetry.space_group_name_H-M   'P 1'
#
loop_
_entity.id
_entity.type
_entity.pdbx_description
1 polymer ?
#
loop_
_entity_poly.entity_id
_entity_poly.type
_entity_poly.pdbx_seq_one_letter_code
_entity_poly.pdbx_strand_id
1 'polypeptide(L)'
;MKRQLLIRDVTLRDGQQSLFATRMTQKQVERVLPYYREAGFYAMEVWGGAVPDSVMRYLNEDPWYRLESIKAAIGDTSKLTALSRGRNLFGYNPYPEEVIEGFNRNAVKSGISIMRIFDALNDTENIRSTVKYVKENGGMADCTVCFTVDPKFSRKDRIKAMLSGKTLPRKIFTEKYYIAKAKELEAMGADMITLKDMAGLVTPEQSAAIISALKREIKVPIDFHTHCTPGYGLASTLTAIVNGVDIVDTAIWNFAGGPAAPAFELIQIFCDKMGIDTGVNLKAVASINAELKTIRTELKELDTYELPIDFDITSYNLPARIDNLFEQAILFAQSGKYDALLDACQAIERYFNFPEPDENVKNAEIPGGMYTNMLAQLKQLKLENLLPRVLEIIPTVRLDAGCPPLVTPTSQIVGAQAVNCAIDESKGQPFYTNKSIQFVNLVKGIYGRTPLPIDPQFRLKIAGVAEETPYDTSNYKKQPNPAFPEYGENVKLAMNEKEELLLELFPTVAEKYLRDKVVNHYESIKRQKEEEVQRKIQEEKQKYYSMTEEQRWKRLLDGLQQYFC
;
A
#
# COMPACT_ATOMS: atom_id res chain seq x y z
N MET A 1 -15.52 -27.82 18.01
CA MET A 1 -15.21 -27.18 16.72
C MET A 1 -13.71 -26.95 16.66
N LYS A 2 -13.05 -27.22 15.52
CA LYS A 2 -11.64 -26.84 15.34
C LYS A 2 -11.52 -25.32 15.42
N ARG A 3 -10.42 -24.81 15.97
CA ARG A 3 -10.13 -23.38 15.95
C ARG A 3 -9.97 -22.93 14.49
N GLN A 4 -10.61 -21.83 14.13
CA GLN A 4 -10.48 -21.24 12.79
C GLN A 4 -9.52 -20.05 12.83
N LEU A 5 -8.69 -19.91 11.80
CA LEU A 5 -7.89 -18.72 11.51
C LEU A 5 -8.35 -18.16 10.16
N LEU A 6 -8.70 -16.87 10.11
CA LEU A 6 -9.08 -16.22 8.88
C LEU A 6 -7.84 -15.69 8.15
N ILE A 7 -7.81 -15.87 6.84
CA ILE A 7 -6.67 -15.45 6.00
C ILE A 7 -7.08 -14.29 5.11
N ARG A 8 -6.35 -13.18 5.19
CA ARG A 8 -6.42 -12.10 4.20
C ARG A 8 -5.23 -12.23 3.25
N ASP A 9 -5.50 -12.56 1.99
CA ASP A 9 -4.48 -12.53 0.95
C ASP A 9 -4.16 -11.08 0.58
N VAL A 10 -2.88 -10.72 0.53
CA VAL A 10 -2.42 -9.38 0.12
C VAL A 10 -1.62 -9.39 -1.18
N THR A 11 -1.62 -10.51 -1.91
CA THR A 11 -0.75 -10.73 -3.06
C THR A 11 -0.96 -9.71 -4.18
N LEU A 12 -2.23 -9.47 -4.53
CA LEU A 12 -2.62 -8.55 -5.62
C LEU A 12 -2.50 -7.07 -5.26
N ARG A 13 -2.18 -6.71 -4.01
CA ARG A 13 -1.94 -5.33 -3.56
C ARG A 13 -0.57 -5.18 -2.93
N ASP A 14 -0.41 -5.56 -1.65
CA ASP A 14 0.84 -5.32 -0.91
C ASP A 14 1.98 -6.21 -1.38
N GLY A 15 1.72 -7.47 -1.76
CA GLY A 15 2.75 -8.38 -2.27
C GLY A 15 3.46 -7.81 -3.51
N GLN A 16 2.68 -7.41 -4.53
CA GLN A 16 3.24 -6.77 -5.71
C GLN A 16 3.83 -5.38 -5.44
N GLN A 17 3.29 -4.65 -4.46
CA GLN A 17 3.79 -3.32 -4.09
C GLN A 17 5.16 -3.42 -3.45
N SER A 18 5.37 -4.43 -2.60
CA SER A 18 6.63 -4.70 -1.91
C SER A 18 7.73 -5.25 -2.81
N LEU A 19 7.40 -6.17 -3.72
CA LEU A 19 8.41 -6.88 -4.52
C LEU A 19 8.61 -6.30 -5.92
N PHE A 20 7.56 -5.75 -6.54
CA PHE A 20 7.55 -5.40 -7.97
C PHE A 20 7.09 -3.97 -8.21
N ALA A 21 7.26 -3.09 -7.21
CA ALA A 21 6.92 -1.68 -7.25
C ALA A 21 5.48 -1.40 -7.73
N THR A 22 4.52 -2.32 -7.52
CA THR A 22 3.12 -2.20 -7.98
C THR A 22 2.96 -2.20 -9.50
N ARG A 23 3.76 -2.99 -10.23
CA ARG A 23 3.79 -3.03 -11.71
C ARG A 23 3.08 -4.22 -12.35
N MET A 24 2.29 -4.97 -11.59
CA MET A 24 1.49 -6.04 -12.17
C MET A 24 0.39 -5.42 -13.06
N THR A 25 0.32 -5.81 -14.33
CA THR A 25 -0.63 -5.27 -15.32
C THR A 25 -2.03 -5.86 -15.16
N GLN A 26 -3.03 -5.21 -15.76
CA GLN A 26 -4.42 -5.68 -15.72
C GLN A 26 -4.55 -7.09 -16.27
N LYS A 27 -3.90 -7.37 -17.41
CA LYS A 27 -3.87 -8.71 -18.02
C LYS A 27 -3.25 -9.74 -17.08
N GLN A 28 -2.18 -9.37 -16.37
CA GLN A 28 -1.52 -10.27 -15.41
C GLN A 28 -2.44 -10.59 -14.22
N VAL A 29 -3.16 -9.59 -13.70
CA VAL A 29 -4.18 -9.76 -12.66
C VAL A 29 -5.30 -10.69 -13.13
N GLU A 30 -5.84 -10.49 -14.32
CA GLU A 30 -6.96 -11.29 -14.85
C GLU A 30 -6.64 -12.78 -14.95
N ARG A 31 -5.38 -13.17 -15.22
CA ARG A 31 -4.96 -14.58 -15.33
C ARG A 31 -5.16 -15.38 -14.05
N VAL A 32 -5.06 -14.74 -12.88
CA VAL A 32 -5.14 -15.45 -11.58
C VAL A 32 -6.54 -15.43 -10.97
N LEU A 33 -7.45 -14.55 -11.43
CA LEU A 33 -8.78 -14.37 -10.83
C LEU A 33 -9.65 -15.64 -10.82
N PRO A 34 -9.67 -16.49 -11.86
CA PRO A 34 -10.44 -17.72 -11.83
C PRO A 34 -10.06 -18.63 -10.65
N TYR A 35 -8.77 -18.74 -10.35
CA TYR A 35 -8.29 -19.54 -9.23
C TYR A 35 -8.56 -18.86 -7.88
N TYR A 36 -8.41 -17.53 -7.78
CA TYR A 36 -8.77 -16.80 -6.56
C TYR A 36 -10.24 -16.94 -6.17
N ARG A 37 -11.15 -17.03 -7.15
CA ARG A 37 -12.57 -17.30 -6.90
C ARG A 37 -12.79 -18.65 -6.19
N GLU A 38 -11.93 -19.63 -6.44
CA GLU A 38 -11.99 -20.97 -5.85
C GLU A 38 -11.19 -21.10 -4.54
N ALA A 39 -10.35 -20.11 -4.21
CA ALA A 39 -9.41 -20.19 -3.09
C ALA A 39 -10.08 -20.08 -1.71
N GLY A 40 -11.19 -19.33 -1.61
CA GLY A 40 -11.95 -19.23 -0.35
C GLY A 40 -11.24 -18.46 0.76
N PHE A 41 -10.38 -17.50 0.43
CA PHE A 41 -9.81 -16.58 1.42
C PHE A 41 -10.92 -15.78 2.13
N TYR A 42 -10.73 -15.45 3.41
CA TYR A 42 -11.66 -14.58 4.12
C TYR A 42 -11.81 -13.22 3.41
N ALA A 43 -10.67 -12.66 3.02
CA ALA A 43 -10.57 -11.41 2.28
C ALA A 43 -9.37 -11.41 1.33
N MET A 44 -9.44 -10.58 0.31
CA MET A 44 -8.33 -10.28 -0.60
C MET A 44 -8.11 -8.77 -0.61
N GLU A 45 -6.92 -8.32 -0.27
CA GLU A 45 -6.52 -6.94 -0.44
C GLU A 45 -6.02 -6.72 -1.86
N VAL A 46 -6.77 -5.92 -2.62
CA VAL A 46 -6.62 -5.81 -4.08
C VAL A 46 -6.52 -4.38 -4.58
N TRP A 47 -6.74 -3.40 -3.69
CA TRP A 47 -6.85 -2.00 -4.08
C TRP A 47 -6.37 -1.02 -3.00
N GLY A 48 -6.32 0.26 -3.34
CA GLY A 48 -5.71 1.28 -2.49
C GLY A 48 -4.19 1.15 -2.41
N GLY A 49 -3.60 1.69 -1.34
CA GLY A 49 -2.14 1.85 -1.27
C GLY A 49 -1.59 2.63 -2.47
N ALA A 50 -0.59 2.07 -3.16
CA ALA A 50 -0.01 2.66 -4.36
C ALA A 50 -0.73 2.28 -5.67
N VAL A 51 -1.70 1.36 -5.64
CA VAL A 51 -2.35 0.83 -6.86
C VAL A 51 -2.96 1.95 -7.71
N PRO A 52 -3.79 2.87 -7.19
CA PRO A 52 -4.44 3.86 -8.03
C PRO A 52 -3.46 4.79 -8.78
N ASP A 53 -2.38 5.22 -8.13
CA ASP A 53 -1.32 6.02 -8.78
C ASP A 53 -0.52 5.18 -9.78
N SER A 54 -0.02 4.02 -9.33
CA SER A 54 0.94 3.23 -10.09
C SER A 54 0.39 2.77 -11.44
N VAL A 55 -0.85 2.28 -11.47
CA VAL A 55 -1.43 1.70 -12.69
C VAL A 55 -1.69 2.77 -13.74
N MET A 56 -2.11 3.97 -13.33
CA MET A 56 -2.22 5.10 -14.24
C MET A 56 -0.85 5.56 -14.73
N ARG A 57 0.07 5.79 -13.79
CA ARG A 57 1.35 6.43 -14.08
C ARG A 57 2.27 5.58 -14.95
N TYR A 58 2.32 4.28 -14.70
CA TYR A 58 3.32 3.39 -15.28
C TYR A 58 2.76 2.37 -16.25
N LEU A 59 1.48 2.01 -16.11
CA LEU A 59 0.85 1.00 -16.96
C LEU A 59 -0.17 1.62 -17.93
N ASN A 60 -0.53 2.90 -17.73
CA ASN A 60 -1.57 3.58 -18.49
C ASN A 60 -2.91 2.84 -18.43
N GLU A 61 -3.26 2.30 -17.25
CA GLU A 61 -4.46 1.49 -17.00
C GLU A 61 -5.41 2.18 -16.02
N ASP A 62 -6.69 1.84 -16.10
CA ASP A 62 -7.75 2.42 -15.26
C ASP A 62 -7.83 1.70 -13.89
N PRO A 63 -7.56 2.39 -12.76
CA PRO A 63 -7.62 1.77 -11.44
C PRO A 63 -9.02 1.37 -11.00
N TRP A 64 -10.07 2.05 -11.49
CA TRP A 64 -11.45 1.68 -11.17
C TRP A 64 -11.87 0.42 -11.92
N TYR A 65 -11.52 0.32 -13.21
CA TYR A 65 -11.72 -0.90 -13.98
C TYR A 65 -11.00 -2.10 -13.34
N ARG A 66 -9.79 -1.90 -12.81
CA ARG A 66 -9.06 -2.96 -12.10
C ARG A 66 -9.86 -3.49 -10.91
N LEU A 67 -10.42 -2.61 -10.08
CA LEU A 67 -11.24 -3.03 -8.95
C LEU A 67 -12.54 -3.75 -9.41
N GLU A 68 -13.22 -3.19 -10.40
CA GLU A 68 -14.49 -3.72 -10.90
C GLU A 68 -14.33 -5.08 -11.59
N SER A 69 -13.26 -5.28 -12.37
CA SER A 69 -12.94 -6.55 -13.01
C SER A 69 -12.62 -7.64 -11.98
N ILE A 70 -11.89 -7.31 -10.92
CA ILE A 70 -11.67 -8.22 -9.79
C ILE A 70 -13.01 -8.57 -9.12
N LYS A 71 -13.86 -7.57 -8.83
CA LYS A 71 -15.18 -7.83 -8.24
C LYS A 71 -16.06 -8.71 -9.13
N ALA A 72 -16.06 -8.47 -10.44
CA ALA A 72 -16.83 -9.26 -11.40
C ALA A 72 -16.37 -10.72 -11.45
N ALA A 73 -15.05 -10.97 -11.40
CA ALA A 73 -14.50 -12.33 -11.43
C ALA A 73 -14.70 -13.09 -10.10
N ILE A 74 -14.43 -12.44 -8.97
CA ILE A 74 -14.46 -13.05 -7.64
C ILE A 74 -15.89 -13.21 -7.10
N GLY A 75 -16.79 -12.27 -7.41
CA GLY A 75 -18.13 -12.23 -6.84
C GLY A 75 -18.10 -12.00 -5.32
N ASP A 76 -18.77 -12.86 -4.55
CA ASP A 76 -18.86 -12.78 -3.09
C ASP A 76 -18.13 -13.93 -2.37
N THR A 77 -17.30 -14.68 -3.10
CA THR A 77 -16.52 -15.80 -2.53
C THR A 77 -15.46 -15.34 -1.52
N SER A 78 -14.91 -14.15 -1.74
CA SER A 78 -13.96 -13.47 -0.84
C SER A 78 -14.34 -12.00 -0.71
N LYS A 79 -14.14 -11.40 0.48
CA LYS A 79 -14.33 -9.95 0.66
C LYS A 79 -13.19 -9.18 -0.01
N LEU A 80 -13.49 -8.15 -0.78
CA LEU A 80 -12.44 -7.30 -1.35
C LEU A 80 -12.06 -6.20 -0.37
N THR A 81 -10.76 -6.02 -0.18
CA THR A 81 -10.19 -5.05 0.76
C THR A 81 -9.39 -3.99 0.02
N ALA A 82 -9.48 -2.74 0.49
CA ALA A 82 -8.59 -1.66 0.10
C ALA A 82 -7.87 -1.03 1.31
N LEU A 83 -6.64 -0.56 1.10
CA LEU A 83 -5.91 0.25 2.09
C LEU A 83 -6.07 1.75 1.82
N SER A 84 -6.56 2.51 2.80
CA SER A 84 -6.76 3.97 2.72
C SER A 84 -6.13 4.72 3.90
N ARG A 85 -5.62 5.93 3.66
CA ARG A 85 -4.99 6.79 4.68
C ARG A 85 -5.98 7.79 5.27
N GLY A 86 -6.90 7.35 6.14
CA GLY A 86 -7.79 8.24 6.90
C GLY A 86 -8.32 9.43 6.09
N ARG A 87 -8.12 10.65 6.61
CA ARG A 87 -8.49 11.93 5.98
C ARG A 87 -7.66 12.29 4.75
N ASN A 88 -6.47 11.71 4.61
CA ASN A 88 -5.54 11.98 3.52
C ASN A 88 -5.78 11.09 2.30
N LEU A 89 -6.60 10.04 2.40
CA LEU A 89 -6.88 9.07 1.32
C LEU A 89 -5.59 8.57 0.63
N PHE A 90 -5.24 9.18 -0.50
CA PHE A 90 -3.97 8.93 -1.20
C PHE A 90 -3.09 10.17 -1.41
N GLY A 91 -3.56 11.34 -0.98
CA GLY A 91 -2.84 12.60 -1.08
C GLY A 91 -1.87 12.86 0.08
N TYR A 92 -1.18 14.00 0.01
CA TYR A 92 -0.30 14.48 1.08
C TYR A 92 -0.99 15.43 2.05
N ASN A 93 -2.10 16.05 1.66
CA ASN A 93 -2.89 16.93 2.53
C ASN A 93 -4.23 16.27 2.89
N PRO A 94 -4.84 16.63 4.02
CA PRO A 94 -6.19 16.19 4.35
C PRO A 94 -7.24 16.71 3.36
N TYR A 95 -8.24 15.88 3.05
CA TYR A 95 -9.32 16.22 2.13
C TYR A 95 -10.58 16.73 2.86
N PRO A 96 -11.43 17.53 2.18
CA PRO A 96 -12.75 17.88 2.70
C PRO A 96 -13.68 16.65 2.71
N GLU A 97 -14.75 16.72 3.52
CA GLU A 97 -15.71 15.63 3.71
C GLU A 97 -16.32 15.13 2.39
N GLU A 98 -16.59 16.02 1.44
CA GLU A 98 -17.17 15.68 0.12
C GLU A 98 -16.29 14.72 -0.70
N VAL A 99 -14.96 14.92 -0.67
CA VAL A 99 -14.02 14.05 -1.39
C VAL A 99 -13.88 12.72 -0.67
N ILE A 100 -13.89 12.72 0.66
CA ILE A 100 -13.85 11.49 1.48
C ILE A 100 -15.12 10.67 1.26
N GLU A 101 -16.30 11.28 1.30
CA GLU A 101 -17.58 10.62 1.02
C GLU A 101 -17.57 10.03 -0.40
N GLY A 102 -17.29 10.87 -1.40
CA GLY A 102 -17.35 10.47 -2.80
C GLY A 102 -16.40 9.32 -3.10
N PHE A 103 -15.20 9.35 -2.55
CA PHE A 103 -14.24 8.26 -2.66
C PHE A 103 -14.76 6.96 -2.03
N ASN A 104 -15.19 7.00 -0.76
CA ASN A 104 -15.61 5.79 -0.05
C ASN A 104 -16.86 5.17 -0.69
N ARG A 105 -17.83 6.00 -1.10
CA ARG A 105 -19.02 5.54 -1.82
C ARG A 105 -18.65 4.86 -3.14
N ASN A 106 -17.77 5.47 -3.94
CA ASN A 106 -17.37 4.86 -5.21
C ASN A 106 -16.53 3.59 -5.02
N ALA A 107 -15.66 3.54 -4.00
CA ALA A 107 -14.90 2.34 -3.66
C ALA A 107 -15.83 1.17 -3.26
N VAL A 108 -16.79 1.41 -2.36
CA VAL A 108 -17.72 0.37 -1.91
C VAL A 108 -18.65 -0.07 -3.05
N LYS A 109 -19.21 0.86 -3.83
CA LYS A 109 -20.03 0.55 -5.01
C LYS A 109 -19.29 -0.28 -6.07
N SER A 110 -17.97 -0.10 -6.18
CA SER A 110 -17.14 -0.83 -7.14
C SER A 110 -16.71 -2.21 -6.64
N GLY A 111 -16.98 -2.55 -5.37
CA GLY A 111 -16.80 -3.89 -4.83
C GLY A 111 -16.04 -3.99 -3.51
N ILE A 112 -15.46 -2.90 -2.99
CA ILE A 112 -14.76 -2.93 -1.70
C ILE A 112 -15.74 -3.27 -0.58
N SER A 113 -15.47 -4.38 0.10
CA SER A 113 -16.23 -4.87 1.25
C SER A 113 -15.60 -4.43 2.57
N ILE A 114 -14.26 -4.35 2.63
CA ILE A 114 -13.50 -3.94 3.81
C ILE A 114 -12.59 -2.76 3.43
N MET A 115 -12.75 -1.63 4.10
CA MET A 115 -11.78 -0.55 4.01
C MET A 115 -10.84 -0.64 5.21
N ARG A 116 -9.56 -0.94 4.96
CA ARG A 116 -8.50 -0.85 5.98
C ARG A 116 -8.02 0.59 6.06
N ILE A 117 -8.23 1.23 7.21
CA ILE A 117 -8.05 2.66 7.41
C ILE A 117 -6.95 2.87 8.46
N PHE A 118 -5.87 3.55 8.07
CA PHE A 118 -4.82 3.96 8.98
C PHE A 118 -4.59 5.47 8.93
N ASP A 119 -4.00 6.00 10.00
CA ASP A 119 -3.46 7.35 10.05
C ASP A 119 -1.95 7.27 10.34
N ALA A 120 -1.15 8.11 9.67
CA ALA A 120 0.30 8.05 9.77
C ALA A 120 0.85 8.52 11.13
N LEU A 121 0.02 9.20 11.94
CA LEU A 121 0.32 9.68 13.29
C LEU A 121 -0.33 8.82 14.38
N ASN A 122 -1.14 7.82 13.99
CA ASN A 122 -2.10 7.15 14.88
C ASN A 122 -3.08 8.14 15.55
N ASP A 123 -3.42 9.25 14.89
CA ASP A 123 -4.52 10.11 15.31
C ASP A 123 -5.85 9.48 14.88
N THR A 124 -6.61 8.97 15.84
CA THR A 124 -7.87 8.28 15.61
C THR A 124 -8.94 9.23 15.07
N GLU A 125 -8.86 10.53 15.36
CA GLU A 125 -9.81 11.51 14.80
C GLU A 125 -9.67 11.67 13.29
N ASN A 126 -8.47 11.49 12.74
CA ASN A 126 -8.23 11.57 11.30
C ASN A 126 -8.89 10.45 10.51
N ILE A 127 -9.33 9.36 11.14
CA ILE A 127 -10.00 8.28 10.42
C ILE A 127 -11.53 8.32 10.54
N ARG A 128 -12.07 9.17 11.42
CA ARG A 128 -13.50 9.23 11.77
C ARG A 128 -14.43 9.36 10.56
N SER A 129 -14.12 10.29 9.66
CA SER A 129 -14.93 10.53 8.44
C SER A 129 -14.94 9.30 7.54
N THR A 130 -13.78 8.65 7.34
CA THR A 130 -13.67 7.44 6.53
C THR A 130 -14.45 6.28 7.15
N VAL A 131 -14.36 6.07 8.47
CA VAL A 131 -15.16 5.05 9.19
C VAL A 131 -16.65 5.28 8.97
N LYS A 132 -17.12 6.52 9.15
CA LYS A 132 -18.52 6.90 8.93
C LYS A 132 -18.97 6.54 7.49
N TYR A 133 -18.28 7.06 6.48
CA TYR A 133 -18.73 6.93 5.09
C TYR A 133 -18.61 5.52 4.53
N VAL A 134 -17.62 4.73 4.97
CA VAL A 134 -17.54 3.31 4.62
C VAL A 134 -18.77 2.57 5.11
N LYS A 135 -19.15 2.78 6.38
CA LYS A 135 -20.30 2.11 6.99
C LYS A 135 -21.64 2.58 6.41
N GLU A 136 -21.81 3.89 6.17
CA GLU A 136 -23.02 4.44 5.52
C GLU A 136 -23.25 3.85 4.12
N ASN A 137 -22.18 3.45 3.43
CA ASN A 137 -22.24 2.82 2.11
C ASN A 137 -22.29 1.27 2.16
N GLY A 138 -22.38 0.67 3.35
CA GLY A 138 -22.51 -0.78 3.55
C GLY A 138 -21.19 -1.56 3.58
N GLY A 139 -20.05 -0.89 3.66
CA GLY A 139 -18.74 -1.50 3.85
C GLY A 139 -18.38 -1.70 5.34
N MET A 140 -17.35 -2.50 5.59
CA MET A 140 -16.77 -2.73 6.92
C MET A 140 -15.54 -1.84 7.14
N ALA A 141 -15.42 -1.27 8.34
CA ALA A 141 -14.25 -0.48 8.74
C ALA A 141 -13.24 -1.33 9.50
N ASP A 142 -12.09 -1.60 8.86
CA ASP A 142 -10.91 -2.20 9.50
C ASP A 142 -9.97 -1.08 9.96
N CYS A 143 -10.04 -0.73 11.24
CA CYS A 143 -9.30 0.40 11.77
C CYS A 143 -7.92 -0.02 12.26
N THR A 144 -6.89 0.74 11.91
CA THR A 144 -5.51 0.31 12.09
C THR A 144 -4.78 1.13 13.16
N VAL A 145 -3.97 0.44 13.98
CA VAL A 145 -2.90 1.07 14.76
C VAL A 145 -1.57 0.72 14.12
N CYS A 146 -0.85 1.72 13.60
CA CYS A 146 0.48 1.53 13.02
C CYS A 146 1.49 1.22 14.14
N PHE A 147 2.16 0.08 14.04
CA PHE A 147 3.21 -0.31 14.97
C PHE A 147 4.48 0.50 14.72
N THR A 148 5.13 0.89 15.81
CA THR A 148 6.46 1.48 15.76
C THR A 148 7.17 1.29 17.09
N VAL A 149 8.49 1.37 17.05
CA VAL A 149 9.35 1.31 18.24
C VAL A 149 9.74 2.71 18.74
N ASP A 150 10.12 2.77 20.02
CA ASP A 150 10.68 3.96 20.65
C ASP A 150 12.04 4.34 20.01
N PRO A 151 12.32 5.65 19.82
CA PRO A 151 13.61 6.09 19.31
C PRO A 151 14.78 5.61 20.19
N LYS A 152 15.80 5.01 19.58
CA LYS A 152 17.04 4.63 20.26
C LYS A 152 17.99 5.83 20.34
N PHE A 153 18.51 6.09 21.54
CA PHE A 153 19.51 7.13 21.79
C PHE A 153 20.84 6.52 22.17
N SER A 154 21.91 7.01 21.56
CA SER A 154 23.27 6.61 21.91
C SER A 154 23.67 7.12 23.31
N ARG A 155 24.77 6.59 23.86
CA ARG A 155 25.33 7.10 25.13
C ARG A 155 25.70 8.59 25.03
N LYS A 156 26.16 9.05 23.87
CA LYS A 156 26.51 10.46 23.64
C LYS A 156 25.27 11.35 23.68
N ASP A 157 24.16 10.89 23.08
CA ASP A 157 22.89 11.64 23.09
C ASP A 157 22.33 11.80 24.49
N ARG A 158 22.44 10.74 25.31
CA ARG A 158 22.04 10.78 26.73
C ARG A 158 22.85 11.80 27.53
N ILE A 159 24.16 11.88 27.31
CA ILE A 159 25.04 12.86 27.95
C ILE A 159 24.68 14.28 27.48
N LYS A 160 24.46 14.48 26.17
CA LYS A 160 24.07 15.78 25.61
C LYS A 160 22.72 16.25 26.13
N ALA A 161 21.74 15.35 26.27
CA ALA A 161 20.44 15.65 26.84
C ALA A 161 20.57 16.10 28.31
N MET A 162 21.38 15.39 29.09
CA MET A 162 21.69 15.75 30.48
C MET A 162 22.35 17.13 30.60
N LEU A 163 23.34 17.44 29.74
CA LEU A 163 24.03 18.74 29.74
C LEU A 163 23.15 19.90 29.26
N SER A 164 22.18 19.64 28.39
CA SER A 164 21.24 20.65 27.86
C SER A 164 19.97 20.82 28.70
N GLY A 165 19.83 20.06 29.79
CA GLY A 165 18.63 20.07 30.64
C GLY A 165 17.38 19.45 29.98
N LYS A 166 17.50 18.83 28.81
CA LYS A 166 16.41 18.14 28.12
C LYS A 166 16.23 16.74 28.70
N THR A 167 15.02 16.38 29.11
CA THR A 167 14.68 15.01 29.52
C THR A 167 14.36 14.17 28.29
N LEU A 168 14.99 13.01 28.17
CA LEU A 168 14.59 12.01 27.17
C LEU A 168 13.23 11.42 27.57
N PRO A 169 12.30 11.20 26.62
CA PRO A 169 10.99 10.68 26.95
C PRO A 169 11.07 9.26 27.53
N ARG A 170 10.10 8.93 28.39
CA ARG A 170 9.84 7.54 28.80
C ARG A 170 9.35 6.74 27.58
N LYS A 171 9.34 5.41 27.68
CA LYS A 171 8.75 4.53 26.66
C LYS A 171 7.35 5.02 26.27
N ILE A 172 7.17 5.31 24.98
CA ILE A 172 5.97 5.89 24.38
C ILE A 172 5.08 4.74 23.89
N PHE A 173 5.65 3.88 23.04
CA PHE A 173 4.93 2.81 22.33
C PHE A 173 4.84 1.53 23.16
N THR A 174 4.20 1.63 24.32
CA THR A 174 3.95 0.50 25.22
C THR A 174 2.72 -0.30 24.80
N GLU A 175 2.55 -1.50 25.35
CA GLU A 175 1.30 -2.28 25.20
C GLU A 175 0.05 -1.43 25.53
N LYS A 176 0.11 -0.62 26.58
CA LYS A 176 -0.98 0.28 26.98
C LYS A 176 -1.33 1.31 25.91
N TYR A 177 -0.34 1.80 25.16
CA TYR A 177 -0.58 2.73 24.05
C TYR A 177 -1.41 2.06 22.96
N TYR A 178 -1.03 0.85 22.54
CA TYR A 178 -1.74 0.10 21.50
C TYR A 178 -3.17 -0.26 21.92
N ILE A 179 -3.36 -0.69 23.17
CA ILE A 179 -4.70 -0.99 23.71
C ILE A 179 -5.57 0.27 23.79
N ALA A 180 -5.02 1.39 24.27
CA ALA A 180 -5.77 2.64 24.36
C ALA A 180 -6.25 3.10 22.98
N LYS A 181 -5.37 3.03 21.97
CA LYS A 181 -5.74 3.32 20.58
C LYS A 181 -6.79 2.36 20.05
N ALA A 182 -6.64 1.06 20.29
CA ALA A 182 -7.65 0.09 19.88
C ALA A 182 -9.03 0.34 20.54
N LYS A 183 -9.08 0.77 21.81
CA LYS A 183 -10.33 1.15 22.49
C LYS A 183 -10.97 2.40 21.88
N GLU A 184 -10.18 3.41 21.51
CA GLU A 184 -10.66 4.58 20.78
C GLU A 184 -11.31 4.18 19.44
N LEU A 185 -10.66 3.27 18.71
CA LEU A 185 -11.12 2.76 17.42
C LEU A 185 -12.39 1.92 17.53
N GLU A 186 -12.45 1.01 18.52
CA GLU A 186 -13.66 0.22 18.80
C GLU A 186 -14.84 1.13 19.16
N ALA A 187 -14.63 2.12 20.03
CA ALA A 187 -15.65 3.10 20.40
C ALA A 187 -16.11 3.98 19.21
N MET A 188 -15.25 4.18 18.21
CA MET A 188 -15.58 4.88 16.97
C MET A 188 -16.45 4.04 16.02
N GLY A 189 -16.56 2.73 16.26
CA GLY A 189 -17.38 1.81 15.46
C GLY A 189 -16.57 0.99 14.46
N ALA A 190 -15.30 0.71 14.72
CA ALA A 190 -14.52 -0.27 13.97
C ALA A 190 -15.24 -1.63 13.94
N ASP A 191 -15.25 -2.30 12.78
CA ASP A 191 -15.78 -3.68 12.64
C ASP A 191 -14.68 -4.72 12.91
N MET A 192 -13.42 -4.33 12.78
CA MET A 192 -12.21 -5.07 13.15
C MET A 192 -11.05 -4.10 13.37
N ILE A 193 -10.00 -4.55 14.05
CA ILE A 193 -8.80 -3.75 14.31
C ILE A 193 -7.54 -4.46 13.83
N THR A 194 -6.77 -3.80 12.98
CA THR A 194 -5.46 -4.28 12.51
C THR A 194 -4.31 -3.68 13.34
N LEU A 195 -3.43 -4.52 13.88
CA LEU A 195 -2.08 -4.10 14.25
C LEU A 195 -1.22 -4.11 12.98
N LYS A 196 -0.89 -2.93 12.45
CA LYS A 196 -0.15 -2.80 11.18
C LYS A 196 1.31 -2.53 11.41
N ASP A 197 2.11 -3.55 11.20
CA ASP A 197 3.57 -3.49 11.24
C ASP A 197 4.17 -3.34 9.83
N MET A 198 4.05 -2.13 9.29
CA MET A 198 4.49 -1.80 7.91
C MET A 198 5.99 -1.97 7.66
N ALA A 199 6.81 -2.06 8.72
CA ALA A 199 8.25 -2.19 8.61
C ALA A 199 8.76 -3.57 9.05
N GLY A 200 7.88 -4.46 9.51
CA GLY A 200 8.24 -5.79 10.01
C GLY A 200 8.94 -5.79 11.37
N LEU A 201 8.79 -4.72 12.17
CA LEU A 201 9.54 -4.49 13.41
C LEU A 201 8.93 -5.14 14.65
N VAL A 202 7.71 -5.69 14.58
CA VAL A 202 7.12 -6.42 15.71
C VAL A 202 7.93 -7.68 15.93
N THR A 203 8.59 -7.80 17.08
CA THR A 203 9.27 -9.05 17.48
C THR A 203 8.25 -10.08 17.97
N PRO A 204 8.62 -11.38 18.04
CA PRO A 204 7.71 -12.40 18.57
C PRO A 204 7.25 -12.10 20.00
N GLU A 205 8.13 -11.61 20.87
CA GLU A 205 7.78 -11.20 22.24
C GLU A 205 6.73 -10.08 22.25
N GLN A 206 6.90 -9.07 21.40
CA GLN A 206 5.95 -7.96 21.29
C GLN A 206 4.62 -8.42 20.70
N SER A 207 4.65 -9.32 19.70
CA SER A 207 3.46 -9.94 19.13
C SER A 207 2.66 -10.67 20.22
N ALA A 208 3.30 -11.52 21.02
CA ALA A 208 2.64 -12.24 22.11
C ALA A 208 1.97 -11.28 23.11
N ALA A 209 2.71 -10.27 23.57
CA ALA A 209 2.20 -9.31 24.55
C ALA A 209 1.01 -8.50 24.01
N ILE A 210 1.19 -7.87 22.84
CA ILE A 210 0.18 -6.97 22.26
C ILE A 210 -1.07 -7.75 21.83
N ILE A 211 -0.92 -8.87 21.10
CA ILE A 211 -2.06 -9.65 20.62
C ILE A 211 -2.86 -10.23 21.80
N SER A 212 -2.18 -10.82 22.80
CA SER A 212 -2.87 -11.34 23.98
C SER A 212 -3.66 -10.26 24.71
N ALA A 213 -3.09 -9.06 24.84
CA ALA A 213 -3.75 -7.96 25.50
C ALA A 213 -4.92 -7.39 24.69
N LEU A 214 -4.78 -7.25 23.36
CA LEU A 214 -5.87 -6.87 22.47
C LEU A 214 -7.03 -7.87 22.55
N LYS A 215 -6.75 -9.18 22.47
CA LYS A 215 -7.77 -10.24 22.56
C LYS A 215 -8.51 -10.27 23.89
N ARG A 216 -7.91 -9.76 24.98
CA ARG A 216 -8.57 -9.64 26.28
C ARG A 216 -9.45 -8.38 26.38
N GLU A 217 -9.03 -7.29 25.75
CA GLU A 217 -9.59 -5.94 25.99
C GLU A 217 -10.53 -5.45 24.88
N ILE A 218 -10.42 -6.02 23.68
CA ILE A 218 -11.16 -5.63 22.46
C ILE A 218 -12.07 -6.77 22.04
N LYS A 219 -13.30 -6.44 21.65
CA LYS A 219 -14.35 -7.42 21.29
C LYS A 219 -14.39 -7.71 19.80
N VAL A 220 -14.11 -6.70 18.98
CA VAL A 220 -14.05 -6.87 17.52
C VAL A 220 -12.84 -7.73 17.11
N PRO A 221 -12.89 -8.42 15.97
CA PRO A 221 -11.78 -9.24 15.49
C PRO A 221 -10.47 -8.45 15.39
N ILE A 222 -9.36 -9.11 15.75
CA ILE A 222 -8.01 -8.58 15.64
C ILE A 222 -7.32 -9.20 14.43
N ASP A 223 -6.77 -8.33 13.60
CA ASP A 223 -5.96 -8.66 12.45
C ASP A 223 -4.49 -8.29 12.69
N PHE A 224 -3.58 -9.14 12.23
CA PHE A 224 -2.14 -8.89 12.30
C PHE A 224 -1.54 -8.82 10.90
N HIS A 225 -1.03 -7.63 10.58
CA HIS A 225 -0.33 -7.36 9.33
C HIS A 225 1.14 -7.05 9.63
N THR A 226 2.06 -7.74 8.95
CA THR A 226 3.51 -7.50 9.08
C THR A 226 4.22 -7.76 7.76
N HIS A 227 5.50 -7.38 7.71
CA HIS A 227 6.42 -7.66 6.61
C HIS A 227 7.60 -8.49 7.13
N CYS A 228 8.24 -9.27 6.26
CA CYS A 228 9.40 -10.10 6.65
C CYS A 228 10.75 -9.36 6.58
N THR A 229 10.79 -8.06 6.27
CA THR A 229 12.02 -7.34 5.91
C THR A 229 13.17 -7.50 6.92
N PRO A 230 12.99 -7.26 8.23
CA PRO A 230 14.06 -7.46 9.21
C PRO A 230 14.13 -8.89 9.76
N GLY A 231 13.39 -9.84 9.17
CA GLY A 231 13.40 -11.25 9.53
C GLY A 231 12.49 -11.65 10.70
N TYR A 232 11.59 -10.77 11.18
CA TYR A 232 10.66 -11.11 12.27
C TYR A 232 9.29 -11.61 11.78
N GLY A 233 8.90 -11.29 10.55
CA GLY A 233 7.52 -11.43 10.07
C GLY A 233 6.91 -12.83 10.28
N LEU A 234 7.58 -13.89 9.86
CA LEU A 234 7.07 -15.26 10.01
C LEU A 234 6.92 -15.67 11.48
N ALA A 235 7.96 -15.45 12.29
CA ALA A 235 7.98 -15.77 13.72
C ALA A 235 6.92 -14.99 14.51
N SER A 236 6.77 -13.70 14.21
CA SER A 236 5.78 -12.84 14.84
C SER A 236 4.35 -13.19 14.45
N THR A 237 4.14 -13.65 13.22
CA THR A 237 2.83 -14.14 12.75
C THR A 237 2.46 -15.46 13.41
N LEU A 238 3.39 -16.42 13.46
CA LEU A 238 3.17 -17.66 14.22
C LEU A 238 2.85 -17.36 15.69
N THR A 239 3.53 -16.39 16.29
CA THR A 239 3.28 -15.98 17.67
C THR A 239 1.90 -15.33 17.84
N ALA A 240 1.46 -14.50 16.89
CA ALA A 240 0.11 -13.93 16.89
C ALA A 240 -0.96 -15.05 16.82
N ILE A 241 -0.72 -16.06 15.98
CA ILE A 241 -1.58 -17.25 15.87
C ILE A 241 -1.62 -18.00 17.20
N VAL A 242 -0.47 -18.31 17.81
CA VAL A 242 -0.44 -18.98 19.13
C VAL A 242 -1.21 -18.19 20.19
N ASN A 243 -1.17 -16.86 20.15
CA ASN A 243 -1.83 -15.97 21.11
C ASN A 243 -3.26 -15.56 20.75
N GLY A 244 -3.89 -16.23 19.78
CA GLY A 244 -5.34 -16.10 19.58
C GLY A 244 -5.78 -15.02 18.60
N VAL A 245 -4.90 -14.52 17.72
CA VAL A 245 -5.31 -13.61 16.63
C VAL A 245 -6.40 -14.24 15.75
N ASP A 246 -7.31 -13.41 15.23
CA ASP A 246 -8.46 -13.87 14.43
C ASP A 246 -8.15 -13.91 12.94
N ILE A 247 -7.42 -12.89 12.45
CA ILE A 247 -7.05 -12.71 11.05
C ILE A 247 -5.53 -12.50 10.95
N VAL A 248 -4.91 -13.06 9.91
CA VAL A 248 -3.54 -12.70 9.53
C VAL A 248 -3.47 -12.36 8.05
N ASP A 249 -2.61 -11.40 7.72
CA ASP A 249 -2.26 -11.09 6.33
C ASP A 249 -1.14 -12.02 5.84
N THR A 250 -1.35 -12.61 4.67
CA THR A 250 -0.35 -13.47 4.01
C THR A 250 -0.26 -13.14 2.52
N ALA A 251 0.87 -13.46 1.90
CA ALA A 251 1.01 -13.45 0.44
C ALA A 251 1.27 -14.86 -0.08
N ILE A 252 0.88 -15.15 -1.33
CA ILE A 252 1.14 -16.44 -1.98
C ILE A 252 2.64 -16.53 -2.30
N TRP A 253 3.23 -17.72 -2.10
CA TRP A 253 4.65 -18.07 -2.19
C TRP A 253 5.54 -17.15 -3.05
N ASN A 254 5.29 -17.05 -4.37
CA ASN A 254 6.15 -16.29 -5.28
C ASN A 254 6.12 -14.77 -5.05
N PHE A 255 5.16 -14.26 -4.28
CA PHE A 255 4.95 -12.84 -3.96
C PHE A 255 5.11 -12.57 -2.44
N ALA A 256 5.75 -13.49 -1.71
CA ALA A 256 5.88 -13.46 -0.26
C ALA A 256 7.34 -13.37 0.21
N GLY A 257 7.51 -13.11 1.52
CA GLY A 257 8.82 -13.03 2.17
C GLY A 257 9.59 -11.73 1.88
N GLY A 258 10.72 -11.56 2.56
CA GLY A 258 11.51 -10.32 2.47
C GLY A 258 10.66 -9.07 2.69
N PRO A 259 10.58 -8.12 1.73
CA PRO A 259 9.79 -6.91 1.88
C PRO A 259 8.27 -7.15 1.86
N ALA A 260 7.79 -8.35 1.55
CA ALA A 260 6.37 -8.71 1.54
C ALA A 260 5.91 -9.38 2.84
N ALA A 261 4.62 -9.71 2.92
CA ALA A 261 4.03 -10.48 4.01
C ALA A 261 4.55 -11.94 4.04
N PRO A 262 4.40 -12.66 5.17
CA PRO A 262 4.74 -14.07 5.24
C PRO A 262 4.00 -14.91 4.20
N ALA A 263 4.66 -15.96 3.72
CA ALA A 263 4.07 -16.88 2.75
C ALA A 263 2.90 -17.65 3.38
N PHE A 264 1.74 -17.63 2.72
CA PHE A 264 0.54 -18.35 3.15
C PHE A 264 0.84 -19.83 3.36
N GLU A 265 1.61 -20.45 2.48
CA GLU A 265 1.92 -21.88 2.52
C GLU A 265 2.72 -22.26 3.77
N LEU A 266 3.63 -21.40 4.25
CA LEU A 266 4.33 -21.63 5.52
C LEU A 266 3.36 -21.53 6.71
N ILE A 267 2.46 -20.54 6.68
CA ILE A 267 1.41 -20.39 7.69
C ILE A 267 0.46 -21.59 7.69
N GLN A 268 0.11 -22.12 6.51
CA GLN A 268 -0.74 -23.30 6.38
C GLN A 268 -0.10 -24.53 7.03
N ILE A 269 1.19 -24.79 6.81
CA ILE A 269 1.91 -25.90 7.45
C ILE A 269 1.88 -25.78 8.98
N PHE A 270 2.10 -24.56 9.51
CA PHE A 270 1.96 -24.31 10.94
C PHE A 270 0.53 -24.59 11.44
N CYS A 271 -0.48 -24.13 10.70
CA CYS A 271 -1.88 -24.37 11.05
C CYS A 271 -2.25 -25.85 11.04
N ASP A 272 -1.82 -26.60 10.04
CA ASP A 272 -2.06 -28.05 9.92
C ASP A 272 -1.48 -28.81 11.12
N LYS A 273 -0.24 -28.52 11.49
CA LYS A 273 0.44 -29.12 12.66
C LYS A 273 -0.23 -28.75 13.98
N MET A 274 -0.77 -27.53 14.09
CA MET A 274 -1.53 -27.09 15.27
C MET A 274 -3.02 -27.50 15.25
N GLY A 275 -3.50 -28.13 14.17
CA GLY A 275 -4.91 -28.50 14.00
C GLY A 275 -5.86 -27.30 13.84
N ILE A 276 -5.37 -26.18 13.32
CA ILE A 276 -6.12 -24.94 13.04
C ILE A 276 -6.64 -24.99 11.59
N ASP A 277 -7.92 -24.72 11.41
CA ASP A 277 -8.55 -24.69 10.08
C ASP A 277 -8.50 -23.27 9.49
N THR A 278 -7.96 -23.13 8.28
CA THR A 278 -7.95 -21.87 7.53
C THR A 278 -9.14 -21.75 6.57
N GLY A 279 -9.78 -22.87 6.21
CA GLY A 279 -10.83 -22.93 5.19
C GLY A 279 -10.37 -22.67 3.75
N VAL A 280 -9.06 -22.49 3.51
CA VAL A 280 -8.52 -22.13 2.20
C VAL A 280 -8.33 -23.37 1.31
N ASN A 281 -8.75 -23.29 0.05
CA ASN A 281 -8.58 -24.33 -0.95
C ASN A 281 -7.13 -24.39 -1.47
N LEU A 282 -6.37 -25.36 -0.98
CA LEU A 282 -4.94 -25.52 -1.30
C LEU A 282 -4.65 -25.80 -2.79
N LYS A 283 -5.59 -26.44 -3.52
CA LYS A 283 -5.42 -26.68 -4.97
C LYS A 283 -5.53 -25.40 -5.78
N ALA A 284 -6.44 -24.52 -5.39
CA ALA A 284 -6.55 -23.19 -5.98
C ALA A 284 -5.29 -22.36 -5.67
N VAL A 285 -4.79 -22.40 -4.44
CA VAL A 285 -3.51 -21.76 -4.05
C VAL A 285 -2.34 -22.24 -4.91
N ALA A 286 -2.19 -23.55 -5.10
CA ALA A 286 -1.14 -24.11 -5.97
C ALA A 286 -1.26 -23.61 -7.41
N SER A 287 -2.48 -23.51 -7.94
CA SER A 287 -2.75 -22.98 -9.30
C SER A 287 -2.43 -21.50 -9.42
N ILE A 288 -2.80 -20.70 -8.41
CA ILE A 288 -2.42 -19.28 -8.31
C ILE A 288 -0.90 -19.16 -8.29
N ASN A 289 -0.22 -19.93 -7.44
CA ASN A 289 1.22 -19.84 -7.28
C ASN A 289 1.97 -20.18 -8.58
N ALA A 290 1.52 -21.21 -9.29
CA ALA A 290 2.08 -21.59 -10.59
C ALA A 290 1.98 -20.45 -11.61
N GLU A 291 0.83 -19.77 -11.69
CA GLU A 291 0.65 -18.61 -12.54
C GLU A 291 1.51 -17.43 -12.06
N LEU A 292 1.54 -17.14 -10.76
CA LEU A 292 2.37 -16.09 -10.15
C LEU A 292 3.86 -16.26 -10.43
N LYS A 293 4.37 -17.49 -10.49
CA LYS A 293 5.75 -17.76 -10.92
C LYS A 293 6.01 -17.25 -12.34
N THR A 294 5.07 -17.49 -13.26
CA THR A 294 5.12 -16.96 -14.63
C THR A 294 5.09 -15.43 -14.63
N ILE A 295 4.16 -14.83 -13.86
CA ILE A 295 4.05 -13.37 -13.73
C ILE A 295 5.34 -12.75 -13.18
N ARG A 296 5.91 -13.34 -12.13
CA ARG A 296 7.16 -12.89 -11.53
C ARG A 296 8.32 -12.96 -12.51
N THR A 297 8.37 -13.99 -13.35
CA THR A 297 9.37 -14.10 -14.42
C THR A 297 9.21 -12.98 -15.46
N GLU A 298 7.97 -12.59 -15.80
CA GLU A 298 7.69 -11.44 -16.68
C GLU A 298 8.08 -10.10 -16.03
N LEU A 299 8.07 -10.02 -14.69
CA LEU A 299 8.44 -8.84 -13.90
C LEU A 299 9.92 -8.82 -13.47
N LYS A 300 10.76 -9.73 -14.02
CA LYS A 300 12.15 -9.94 -13.56
C LYS A 300 13.01 -8.68 -13.55
N GLU A 301 12.77 -7.71 -14.43
CA GLU A 301 13.52 -6.45 -14.46
C GLU A 301 13.32 -5.58 -13.21
N LEU A 302 12.21 -5.80 -12.49
CA LEU A 302 11.87 -5.10 -11.25
C LEU A 302 12.16 -5.94 -10.01
N ASP A 303 12.38 -7.24 -10.18
CA ASP A 303 12.64 -8.17 -9.09
C ASP A 303 14.11 -8.10 -8.67
N THR A 304 14.34 -7.69 -7.43
CA THR A 304 15.68 -7.62 -6.85
C THR A 304 16.07 -8.89 -6.09
N TYR A 305 15.22 -9.92 -6.09
CA TYR A 305 15.40 -11.15 -5.33
C TYR A 305 15.36 -12.37 -6.25
N GLU A 306 16.06 -13.43 -5.85
CA GLU A 306 15.96 -14.72 -6.51
C GLU A 306 14.59 -15.36 -6.28
N LEU A 307 14.21 -16.28 -7.17
CA LEU A 307 12.97 -17.06 -6.99
C LEU A 307 13.10 -18.00 -5.79
N PRO A 308 12.05 -18.14 -4.97
CA PRO A 308 12.04 -19.16 -3.93
C PRO A 308 12.06 -20.56 -4.57
N ILE A 309 12.45 -21.56 -3.80
CA ILE A 309 12.40 -22.96 -4.23
C ILE A 309 10.94 -23.34 -4.50
N ASP A 310 10.71 -24.03 -5.61
CA ASP A 310 9.38 -24.50 -5.99
C ASP A 310 8.76 -25.35 -4.88
N PHE A 311 7.54 -25.01 -4.53
CA PHE A 311 6.80 -25.64 -3.45
C PHE A 311 5.34 -25.82 -3.82
N ASP A 312 4.85 -27.06 -3.68
CA ASP A 312 3.44 -27.42 -3.86
C ASP A 312 2.84 -27.84 -2.51
N ILE A 313 2.02 -26.95 -1.96
CA ILE A 313 1.35 -27.15 -0.67
C ILE A 313 0.37 -28.34 -0.68
N THR A 314 -0.04 -28.85 -1.85
CA THR A 314 -1.04 -29.94 -1.93
C THR A 314 -0.44 -31.34 -1.77
N SER A 315 0.88 -31.49 -1.97
CA SER A 315 1.54 -32.80 -1.97
C SER A 315 2.98 -32.75 -1.46
N TYR A 316 3.28 -31.83 -0.53
CA TYR A 316 4.64 -31.65 -0.05
C TYR A 316 5.14 -32.83 0.80
N ASN A 317 6.45 -33.09 0.71
CA ASN A 317 7.18 -33.97 1.63
C ASN A 317 8.48 -33.27 2.03
N LEU A 318 8.50 -32.69 3.24
CA LEU A 318 9.65 -31.94 3.72
C LEU A 318 10.76 -32.90 4.18
N PRO A 319 12.05 -32.56 3.98
CA PRO A 319 13.13 -33.27 4.66
C PRO A 319 12.89 -33.28 6.16
N ALA A 320 13.14 -34.41 6.84
CA ALA A 320 12.84 -34.58 8.27
C ALA A 320 13.42 -33.46 9.16
N ARG A 321 14.61 -32.94 8.81
CA ARG A 321 15.22 -31.80 9.50
C ARG A 321 14.36 -30.52 9.39
N ILE A 322 13.81 -30.24 8.21
CA ILE A 322 12.98 -29.06 7.95
C ILE A 322 11.60 -29.22 8.59
N ASP A 323 10.97 -30.39 8.46
CA ASP A 323 9.71 -30.67 9.13
C ASP A 323 9.81 -30.49 10.65
N ASN A 324 10.92 -30.95 11.25
CA ASN A 324 11.20 -30.76 12.67
C ASN A 324 11.37 -29.29 13.07
N LEU A 325 11.86 -28.41 12.18
CA LEU A 325 11.93 -26.97 12.49
C LEU A 325 10.54 -26.35 12.67
N PHE A 326 9.53 -26.80 11.92
CA PHE A 326 8.16 -26.31 12.11
C PHE A 326 7.60 -26.72 13.48
N GLU A 327 7.82 -27.98 13.88
CA GLU A 327 7.42 -28.47 15.22
C GLU A 327 8.14 -27.69 16.34
N GLN A 328 9.45 -27.48 16.20
CA GLN A 328 10.24 -26.72 17.16
C GLN A 328 9.77 -25.26 17.25
N ALA A 329 9.53 -24.60 16.12
CA ALA A 329 9.03 -23.23 16.10
C ALA A 329 7.69 -23.10 16.84
N ILE A 330 6.74 -24.01 16.63
CA ILE A 330 5.48 -24.04 17.37
C ILE A 330 5.72 -24.16 18.87
N LEU A 331 6.56 -25.11 19.30
CA LEU A 331 6.90 -25.31 20.71
C LEU A 331 7.59 -24.08 21.32
N PHE A 332 8.49 -23.43 20.58
CA PHE A 332 9.18 -22.21 21.03
C PHE A 332 8.21 -21.03 21.16
N ALA A 333 7.30 -20.85 20.22
CA ALA A 333 6.25 -19.83 20.31
C ALA A 333 5.34 -20.05 21.53
N GLN A 334 4.90 -21.30 21.77
CA GLN A 334 4.05 -21.65 22.92
C GLN A 334 4.75 -21.53 24.27
N SER A 335 6.07 -21.77 24.32
CA SER A 335 6.87 -21.71 25.55
C SER A 335 7.57 -20.36 25.77
N GLY A 336 7.33 -19.37 24.91
CA GLY A 336 7.93 -18.04 25.03
C GLY A 336 9.43 -17.99 24.76
N LYS A 337 9.99 -18.96 24.03
CA LYS A 337 11.42 -19.03 23.65
C LYS A 337 11.67 -18.29 22.33
N TYR A 338 11.48 -16.98 22.34
CA TYR A 338 11.38 -16.17 21.13
C TYR A 338 12.65 -16.10 20.28
N ASP A 339 13.85 -16.12 20.89
CA ASP A 339 15.11 -16.14 20.12
C ASP A 339 15.25 -17.45 19.33
N ALA A 340 14.99 -18.58 19.98
CA ALA A 340 15.03 -19.89 19.33
C ALA A 340 13.92 -20.06 18.26
N LEU A 341 12.75 -19.45 18.50
CA LEU A 341 11.68 -19.36 17.50
C LEU A 341 12.16 -18.59 16.26
N LEU A 342 12.79 -17.43 16.47
CA LEU A 342 13.28 -16.59 15.38
C LEU A 342 14.30 -17.35 14.53
N ASP A 343 15.27 -18.01 15.17
CA ASP A 343 16.27 -18.85 14.49
C ASP A 343 15.62 -19.98 13.68
N ALA A 344 14.60 -20.63 14.23
CA ALA A 344 13.88 -21.71 13.55
C ALA A 344 13.12 -21.21 12.32
N CYS A 345 12.38 -20.10 12.45
CA CYS A 345 11.66 -19.49 11.33
C CYS A 345 12.60 -19.01 10.22
N GLN A 346 13.72 -18.36 10.58
CA GLN A 346 14.72 -17.94 9.59
C GLN A 346 15.41 -19.15 8.94
N ALA A 347 15.60 -20.26 9.65
CA ALA A 347 16.11 -21.49 9.03
C ALA A 347 15.11 -22.09 8.03
N ILE A 348 13.80 -22.00 8.30
CA ILE A 348 12.73 -22.41 7.37
C ILE A 348 12.73 -21.51 6.13
N GLU A 349 12.72 -20.19 6.31
CA GLU A 349 12.71 -19.23 5.19
C GLU A 349 13.94 -19.39 4.29
N ARG A 350 15.12 -19.54 4.88
CA ARG A 350 16.37 -19.81 4.15
C ARG A 350 16.35 -21.13 3.38
N TYR A 351 15.76 -22.19 3.93
CA TYR A 351 15.63 -23.46 3.23
C TYR A 351 14.84 -23.31 1.93
N PHE A 352 13.84 -22.43 1.90
CA PHE A 352 13.02 -22.17 0.72
C PHE A 352 13.53 -21.01 -0.16
N ASN A 353 14.72 -20.48 0.13
CA ASN A 353 15.31 -19.36 -0.60
C ASN A 353 14.44 -18.08 -0.58
N PHE A 354 13.73 -17.82 0.54
CA PHE A 354 13.15 -16.49 0.77
C PHE A 354 14.25 -15.46 1.05
N PRO A 355 14.01 -14.16 0.80
CA PRO A 355 15.01 -13.13 1.04
C PRO A 355 15.51 -13.13 2.49
N GLU A 356 16.84 -13.03 2.65
CA GLU A 356 17.49 -12.92 3.94
C GLU A 356 17.08 -11.61 4.67
N PRO A 357 17.10 -11.58 6.02
CA PRO A 357 16.82 -10.39 6.79
C PRO A 357 17.69 -9.18 6.40
N ASP A 358 17.06 -8.02 6.18
CA ASP A 358 17.76 -6.75 5.99
C ASP A 358 18.22 -6.19 7.33
N GLU A 359 19.51 -6.41 7.63
CA GLU A 359 20.14 -5.93 8.85
C GLU A 359 20.17 -4.39 8.95
N ASN A 360 20.12 -3.64 7.84
CA ASN A 360 20.05 -2.18 7.92
C ASN A 360 18.67 -1.74 8.42
N VAL A 361 17.60 -2.31 7.87
CA VAL A 361 16.22 -2.05 8.31
C VAL A 361 16.04 -2.45 9.77
N LYS A 362 16.56 -3.62 10.14
CA LYS A 362 16.51 -4.16 11.50
C LYS A 362 17.25 -3.29 12.51
N ASN A 363 18.48 -2.86 12.19
CA ASN A 363 19.30 -2.07 13.11
C ASN A 363 18.87 -0.61 13.19
N ALA A 364 18.44 -0.02 12.07
CA ALA A 364 17.97 1.36 12.01
C ALA A 364 16.51 1.52 12.46
N GLU A 365 15.73 0.44 12.48
CA GLU A 365 14.30 0.43 12.82
C GLU A 365 13.47 1.42 11.96
N ILE A 366 13.82 1.49 10.67
CA ILE A 366 13.15 2.33 9.68
C ILE A 366 12.67 1.49 8.49
N PRO A 367 11.58 1.87 7.81
CA PRO A 367 11.13 1.16 6.62
C PRO A 367 12.21 1.13 5.51
N GLY A 368 12.32 0.01 4.79
CA GLY A 368 13.28 -0.14 3.69
C GLY A 368 13.15 0.95 2.62
N GLY A 369 11.92 1.29 2.23
CA GLY A 369 11.66 2.39 1.28
C GLY A 369 12.12 3.77 1.77
N MET A 370 12.15 4.01 3.08
CA MET A 370 12.72 5.24 3.65
C MET A 370 14.25 5.23 3.51
N TYR A 371 14.89 4.09 3.82
CA TYR A 371 16.34 3.92 3.71
C TYR A 371 16.83 4.14 2.27
N THR A 372 16.21 3.48 1.29
CA THR A 372 16.59 3.58 -0.12
C THR A 372 16.42 4.99 -0.68
N ASN A 373 15.32 5.68 -0.31
CA ASN A 373 15.09 7.07 -0.73
C ASN A 373 16.14 8.03 -0.16
N MET A 374 16.48 7.92 1.13
CA MET A 374 17.55 8.75 1.72
C MET A 374 18.90 8.49 1.05
N LEU A 375 19.24 7.23 0.78
CA LEU A 375 20.46 6.88 0.08
C LEU A 375 20.49 7.45 -1.34
N ALA A 376 19.37 7.40 -2.07
CA ALA A 376 19.26 7.99 -3.40
C ALA A 376 19.45 9.52 -3.37
N GLN A 377 18.86 10.20 -2.39
CA GLN A 377 19.04 11.64 -2.18
C GLN A 377 20.52 11.99 -1.91
N LEU A 378 21.17 11.25 -1.02
CA LEU A 378 22.59 11.46 -0.71
C LEU A 378 23.48 11.19 -1.93
N LYS A 379 23.21 10.15 -2.72
CA LYS A 379 23.91 9.84 -3.98
C LYS A 379 23.79 10.97 -5.00
N GLN A 380 22.58 11.50 -5.18
CA GLN A 380 22.35 12.63 -6.08
C GLN A 380 23.18 13.86 -5.70
N LEU A 381 23.38 14.07 -4.40
CA LEU A 381 24.17 15.18 -3.85
C LEU A 381 25.66 14.86 -3.73
N LYS A 382 26.09 13.62 -4.02
CA LYS A 382 27.47 13.12 -3.80
C LYS A 382 27.91 13.22 -2.33
N LEU A 383 27.00 12.90 -1.41
CA LEU A 383 27.18 12.99 0.05
C LEU A 383 26.88 11.65 0.76
N GLU A 384 27.11 10.52 0.08
CA GLU A 384 26.83 9.17 0.59
C GLU A 384 27.56 8.88 1.90
N ASN A 385 28.72 9.51 2.11
CA ASN A 385 29.49 9.43 3.35
C ASN A 385 28.74 9.94 4.58
N LEU A 386 27.66 10.72 4.40
CA LEU A 386 26.82 11.20 5.50
C LEU A 386 25.76 10.20 5.96
N LEU A 387 25.54 9.09 5.23
CA LEU A 387 24.48 8.13 5.55
C LEU A 387 24.53 7.63 7.01
N PRO A 388 25.70 7.20 7.57
CA PRO A 388 25.75 6.76 8.96
C PRO A 388 25.29 7.86 9.93
N ARG A 389 25.66 9.11 9.64
CA ARG A 389 25.26 10.25 10.46
C ARG A 389 23.78 10.57 10.34
N VAL A 390 23.20 10.43 9.15
CA VAL A 390 21.75 10.57 8.94
C VAL A 390 20.99 9.56 9.82
N LEU A 391 21.41 8.29 9.82
CA LEU A 391 20.77 7.25 10.65
C LEU A 391 20.83 7.58 12.15
N GLU A 392 21.94 8.14 12.63
CA GLU A 392 22.06 8.63 14.02
C GLU A 392 21.15 9.82 14.33
N ILE A 393 20.84 10.67 13.34
CA ILE A 393 20.04 11.89 13.50
C ILE A 393 18.53 11.60 13.47
N ILE A 394 18.09 10.55 12.76
CA ILE A 394 16.67 10.19 12.60
C ILE A 394 15.91 10.14 13.95
N PRO A 395 16.39 9.46 15.00
CA PRO A 395 15.73 9.44 16.30
C PRO A 395 15.41 10.86 16.82
N THR A 396 16.38 11.78 16.72
CA THR A 396 16.24 13.17 17.19
C THR A 396 15.21 13.93 16.37
N VAL A 397 15.28 13.86 15.04
CA VAL A 397 14.35 14.56 14.14
C VAL A 397 12.92 14.03 14.31
N ARG A 398 12.79 12.71 14.48
CA ARG A 398 11.52 12.06 14.74
C ARG A 398 10.88 12.56 16.04
N LEU A 399 11.66 12.68 17.10
CA LEU A 399 11.18 13.19 18.40
C LEU A 399 10.80 14.65 18.39
N ASP A 400 11.64 15.49 17.77
CA ASP A 400 11.37 16.91 17.61
C ASP A 400 10.04 17.12 16.83
N ALA A 401 9.64 16.17 15.99
CA ALA A 401 8.37 16.15 15.26
C ALA A 401 7.20 15.44 15.98
N GLY A 402 7.29 15.18 17.29
CA GLY A 402 6.21 14.54 18.06
C GLY A 402 6.20 13.00 17.98
N CYS A 403 7.30 12.42 17.51
CA CYS A 403 7.54 10.98 17.42
C CYS A 403 6.48 10.20 16.61
N PRO A 404 6.16 10.58 15.36
CA PRO A 404 5.19 9.83 14.55
C PRO A 404 5.68 8.40 14.23
N PRO A 405 4.79 7.42 14.03
CA PRO A 405 5.13 6.19 13.30
C PRO A 405 5.81 6.50 11.96
N LEU A 406 6.76 5.69 11.53
CA LEU A 406 7.45 5.88 10.26
C LEU A 406 6.73 5.11 9.15
N VAL A 407 5.64 5.68 8.64
CA VAL A 407 4.84 5.15 7.52
C VAL A 407 4.63 6.28 6.50
N THR A 408 4.12 6.01 5.30
CA THR A 408 3.85 7.09 4.34
C THR A 408 2.74 8.01 4.88
N PRO A 409 2.93 9.36 4.89
CA PRO A 409 4.08 10.12 4.41
C PRO A 409 5.16 10.45 5.46
N THR A 410 4.91 10.22 6.75
CA THR A 410 5.80 10.61 7.86
C THR A 410 7.21 10.05 7.77
N SER A 411 7.40 8.82 7.27
CA SER A 411 8.73 8.23 7.05
C SER A 411 9.58 9.05 6.08
N GLN A 412 8.99 9.49 4.97
CA GLN A 412 9.65 10.32 3.95
C GLN A 412 9.95 11.72 4.50
N ILE A 413 9.02 12.31 5.26
CA ILE A 413 9.16 13.63 5.86
C ILE A 413 10.33 13.65 6.85
N VAL A 414 10.35 12.70 7.79
CA VAL A 414 11.40 12.59 8.81
C VAL A 414 12.75 12.25 8.16
N GLY A 415 12.77 11.33 7.19
CA GLY A 415 14.01 10.92 6.52
C GLY A 415 14.66 12.05 5.73
N ALA A 416 13.89 12.75 4.89
CA ALA A 416 14.37 13.90 4.14
C ALA A 416 14.85 15.03 5.06
N GLN A 417 14.15 15.28 6.16
CA GLN A 417 14.59 16.28 7.12
C GLN A 417 15.86 15.87 7.87
N ALA A 418 16.04 14.58 8.19
CA ALA A 418 17.28 14.06 8.77
C ALA A 418 18.48 14.23 7.84
N VAL A 419 18.29 14.00 6.52
CA VAL A 419 19.31 14.32 5.51
C VAL A 419 19.67 15.81 5.53
N ASN A 420 18.67 16.70 5.54
CA ASN A 420 18.92 18.15 5.61
C ASN A 420 19.68 18.54 6.88
N CYS A 421 19.34 17.97 8.03
CA CYS A 421 20.04 18.23 9.30
C CYS A 421 21.50 17.75 9.26
N ALA A 422 21.79 16.59 8.65
CA ALA A 422 23.16 16.12 8.48
C ALA A 422 23.98 17.04 7.56
N ILE A 423 23.36 17.56 6.50
CA ILE A 423 23.98 18.53 5.58
C ILE A 423 24.23 19.88 6.27
N ASP A 424 23.28 20.35 7.09
CA ASP A 424 23.45 21.56 7.89
C ASP A 424 24.67 21.40 8.82
N GLU A 425 24.74 20.27 9.54
CA GLU A 425 25.86 19.96 10.43
C GLU A 425 27.21 19.91 9.69
N SER A 426 27.26 19.25 8.52
CA SER A 426 28.49 19.16 7.72
C SER A 426 28.98 20.52 7.22
N LYS A 427 28.11 21.54 7.19
CA LYS A 427 28.43 22.93 6.82
C LYS A 427 28.64 23.84 8.03
N GLY A 428 28.64 23.29 9.25
CA GLY A 428 28.72 24.06 10.48
C GLY A 428 27.48 24.91 10.78
N GLN A 429 26.35 24.61 10.14
CA GLN A 429 25.07 25.28 10.35
C GLN A 429 24.27 24.59 11.45
N PRO A 430 23.43 25.33 12.20
CA PRO A 430 22.51 24.73 13.16
C PRO A 430 21.51 23.79 12.47
N PHE A 431 21.05 22.76 13.19
CA PHE A 431 19.95 21.92 12.71
C PHE A 431 18.71 22.76 12.39
N TYR A 432 18.00 22.32 11.35
CA TYR A 432 16.78 22.97 10.86
C TYR A 432 17.02 24.36 10.28
N THR A 433 18.22 24.62 9.77
CA THR A 433 18.47 25.79 8.91
C THR A 433 17.76 25.56 7.58
N ASN A 434 17.92 24.38 6.98
CA ASN A 434 17.17 23.96 5.81
C ASN A 434 15.99 23.08 6.22
N LYS A 435 14.77 23.57 6.00
CA LYS A 435 13.52 22.90 6.39
C LYS A 435 12.71 22.54 5.17
N SER A 436 12.26 21.29 5.05
CA SER A 436 11.27 20.93 4.05
C SER A 436 9.90 21.46 4.45
N ILE A 437 9.09 21.88 3.46
CA ILE A 437 7.72 22.35 3.72
C ILE A 437 6.86 21.28 4.40
N GLN A 438 7.06 20.01 4.04
CA GLN A 438 6.32 18.90 4.65
C GLN A 438 6.68 18.71 6.13
N PHE A 439 7.97 18.88 6.49
CA PHE A 439 8.37 18.86 7.90
C PHE A 439 7.82 20.06 8.68
N VAL A 440 7.81 21.25 8.07
CA VAL A 440 7.18 22.43 8.67
C VAL A 440 5.68 22.20 8.91
N ASN A 441 4.97 21.62 7.94
CA ASN A 441 3.55 21.31 8.04
C ASN A 441 3.26 20.25 9.11
N LEU A 442 4.10 19.22 9.22
CA LEU A 442 4.03 18.22 10.29
C LEU A 442 4.17 18.87 11.66
N VAL A 443 5.20 19.68 11.86
CA VAL A 443 5.44 20.37 13.13
C VAL A 443 4.32 21.36 13.45
N LYS A 444 3.77 22.03 12.44
CA LYS A 444 2.65 22.96 12.58
C LYS A 444 1.35 22.29 13.07
N GLY A 445 1.16 20.99 12.82
CA GLY A 445 -0.07 20.26 13.16
C GLY A 445 -1.02 20.03 11.98
N ILE A 446 -0.61 20.36 10.75
CA ILE A 446 -1.46 20.24 9.56
C ILE A 446 -1.92 18.80 9.32
N TYR A 447 -1.10 17.81 9.70
CA TYR A 447 -1.40 16.40 9.52
C TYR A 447 -2.24 15.79 10.64
N GLY A 448 -2.51 16.52 11.73
CA GLY A 448 -3.19 16.00 12.92
C GLY A 448 -2.26 15.85 14.13
N ARG A 449 -2.77 15.20 15.17
CA ARG A 449 -2.08 15.09 16.47
C ARG A 449 -1.05 13.97 16.44
N THR A 450 0.14 14.30 16.92
CA THR A 450 1.26 13.36 17.03
C THR A 450 1.19 12.56 18.33
N PRO A 451 1.85 11.37 18.41
CA PRO A 451 1.87 10.56 19.64
C PRO A 451 2.37 11.31 20.87
N LEU A 452 3.30 12.25 20.69
CA LEU A 452 3.74 13.17 21.73
C LEU A 452 3.49 14.63 21.31
N PRO A 453 3.05 15.50 22.23
CA PRO A 453 2.91 16.92 21.93
C PRO A 453 4.27 17.52 21.55
N ILE A 454 4.29 18.30 20.48
CA ILE A 454 5.49 19.02 20.04
C ILE A 454 5.70 20.24 20.95
N ASP A 455 6.95 20.46 21.35
CA ASP A 455 7.37 21.64 22.14
C ASP A 455 6.91 22.94 21.45
N PRO A 456 6.09 23.79 22.10
CA PRO A 456 5.61 25.04 21.53
C PRO A 456 6.72 25.99 21.04
N GLN A 457 7.88 26.01 21.73
CA GLN A 457 9.02 26.84 21.31
C GLN A 457 9.68 26.28 20.05
N PHE A 458 9.79 24.95 19.95
CA PHE A 458 10.26 24.31 18.74
C PHE A 458 9.28 24.56 17.58
N ARG A 459 7.96 24.41 17.82
CA ARG A 459 6.93 24.68 16.81
C ARG A 459 7.02 26.12 16.30
N LEU A 460 7.18 27.09 17.20
CA LEU A 460 7.34 28.50 16.84
C LEU A 460 8.57 28.72 15.96
N LYS A 461 9.72 28.12 16.31
CA LYS A 461 10.97 28.21 15.54
C LYS A 461 10.83 27.61 14.13
N ILE A 462 10.14 26.47 14.01
CA ILE A 462 10.05 25.73 12.75
C ILE A 462 8.96 26.31 11.84
N ALA A 463 7.77 26.56 12.39
CA ALA A 463 6.55 26.84 11.65
C ALA A 463 5.99 28.26 11.85
N GLY A 464 6.59 29.08 12.73
CA GLY A 464 6.15 30.44 13.00
C GLY A 464 4.90 30.55 13.88
N VAL A 465 4.43 29.45 14.45
CA VAL A 465 3.28 29.38 15.38
C VAL A 465 3.62 28.50 16.58
N ALA A 466 3.22 28.89 17.79
CA ALA A 466 3.45 28.09 19.00
C ALA A 466 2.36 27.01 19.19
N GLU A 467 1.12 27.37 18.87
CA GLU A 467 -0.05 26.51 18.97
C GLU A 467 -0.20 25.61 17.74
N GLU A 468 -0.75 24.42 17.98
CA GLU A 468 -1.08 23.47 16.92
C GLU A 468 -2.14 24.04 15.99
N THR A 469 -1.89 24.01 14.69
CA THR A 469 -2.82 24.50 13.66
C THR A 469 -3.22 23.34 12.76
N PRO A 470 -4.44 22.78 12.91
CA PRO A 470 -4.94 21.72 12.04
C PRO A 470 -5.12 22.24 10.61
N TYR A 471 -5.22 21.32 9.65
CA TYR A 471 -5.51 21.70 8.27
C TYR A 471 -6.91 22.31 8.16
N ASP A 472 -6.99 23.45 7.48
CA ASP A 472 -8.25 24.12 7.18
C ASP A 472 -8.72 23.75 5.78
N THR A 473 -9.78 22.93 5.72
CA THR A 473 -10.40 22.50 4.46
C THR A 473 -11.28 23.57 3.82
N SER A 474 -11.56 24.70 4.48
CA SER A 474 -12.43 25.75 3.93
C SER A 474 -11.84 26.44 2.69
N ASN A 475 -10.51 26.40 2.55
CA ASN A 475 -9.79 26.95 1.41
C ASN A 475 -9.56 25.92 0.28
N TYR A 476 -10.15 24.74 0.38
CA TYR A 476 -10.03 23.70 -0.63
C TYR A 476 -10.57 24.16 -1.99
N LYS A 477 -9.82 23.88 -3.06
CA LYS A 477 -10.25 24.11 -4.44
C LYS A 477 -10.23 22.80 -5.19
N LYS A 478 -11.36 22.46 -5.80
CA LYS A 478 -11.47 21.32 -6.72
C LYS A 478 -10.47 21.47 -7.87
N GLN A 479 -9.97 20.33 -8.35
CA GLN A 479 -9.08 20.31 -9.50
C GLN A 479 -9.82 20.72 -10.77
N PRO A 480 -9.15 21.38 -11.72
CA PRO A 480 -9.77 21.77 -12.97
C PRO A 480 -10.14 20.54 -13.81
N ASN A 481 -11.32 20.59 -14.43
CA ASN A 481 -11.79 19.60 -15.40
C ASN A 481 -11.99 20.27 -16.78
N PRO A 482 -10.92 20.49 -17.56
CA PRO A 482 -10.99 21.22 -18.83
C PRO A 482 -11.80 20.48 -19.89
N ALA A 483 -12.43 21.24 -20.79
CA ALA A 483 -13.16 20.72 -21.94
C ALA A 483 -12.26 20.54 -23.17
N PHE A 484 -12.70 19.71 -24.11
CA PHE A 484 -12.08 19.48 -25.43
C PHE A 484 -13.08 19.82 -26.55
N PRO A 485 -13.30 21.11 -26.87
CA PRO A 485 -14.28 21.52 -27.88
C PRO A 485 -14.07 20.89 -29.26
N GLU A 486 -12.81 20.57 -29.61
CA GLU A 486 -12.44 19.89 -30.85
C GLU A 486 -13.02 18.47 -30.99
N TYR A 487 -13.41 17.84 -29.88
CA TYR A 487 -14.01 16.51 -29.85
C TYR A 487 -15.52 16.53 -29.56
N GLY A 488 -16.10 17.70 -29.25
CA GLY A 488 -17.54 17.91 -29.06
C GLY A 488 -17.89 18.73 -27.83
N GLU A 489 -19.14 19.21 -27.76
CA GLU A 489 -19.60 20.17 -26.73
C GLU A 489 -19.57 19.63 -25.29
N ASN A 490 -19.63 18.30 -25.10
CA ASN A 490 -19.71 17.65 -23.79
C ASN A 490 -18.46 16.84 -23.43
N VAL A 491 -17.36 16.99 -24.19
CA VAL A 491 -16.12 16.26 -23.93
C VAL A 491 -15.29 17.02 -22.91
N LYS A 492 -15.04 16.38 -21.77
CA LYS A 492 -14.20 16.89 -20.69
C LYS A 492 -13.08 15.91 -20.38
N LEU A 493 -12.10 16.37 -19.61
CA LEU A 493 -10.99 15.55 -19.15
C LEU A 493 -11.47 14.38 -18.29
N ALA A 494 -12.31 14.65 -17.30
CA ALA A 494 -13.04 13.65 -16.52
C ALA A 494 -14.51 13.65 -16.94
N MET A 495 -15.02 12.48 -17.30
CA MET A 495 -16.37 12.27 -17.84
C MET A 495 -17.37 11.79 -16.77
N ASN A 496 -16.90 11.41 -15.59
CA ASN A 496 -17.72 10.95 -14.48
C ASN A 496 -17.04 11.22 -13.13
N GLU A 497 -17.78 11.03 -12.03
CA GLU A 497 -17.29 11.28 -10.67
C GLU A 497 -16.03 10.47 -10.31
N LYS A 498 -15.90 9.22 -10.80
CA LYS A 498 -14.71 8.39 -10.53
C LYS A 498 -13.45 9.00 -11.12
N GLU A 499 -13.54 9.53 -12.34
CA GLU A 499 -12.43 10.24 -12.99
C GLU A 499 -12.17 11.61 -12.35
N GLU A 500 -13.21 12.32 -11.90
CA GLU A 500 -13.04 13.55 -11.12
C GLU A 500 -12.30 13.28 -9.80
N LEU A 501 -12.64 12.19 -9.10
CA LEU A 501 -11.92 11.77 -7.90
C LEU A 501 -10.46 11.42 -8.20
N LEU A 502 -10.14 10.86 -9.37
CA LEU A 502 -8.73 10.64 -9.76
C LEU A 502 -7.99 11.96 -9.92
N LEU A 503 -8.63 13.00 -10.48
CA LEU A 503 -8.04 14.34 -10.53
C LEU A 503 -7.81 14.89 -9.11
N GLU A 504 -8.77 14.79 -8.20
CA GLU A 504 -8.59 15.27 -6.82
C GLU A 504 -7.48 14.54 -6.05
N LEU A 505 -7.36 13.22 -6.25
CA LEU A 505 -6.42 12.36 -5.54
C LEU A 505 -5.01 12.39 -6.13
N PHE A 506 -4.90 12.49 -7.46
CA PHE A 506 -3.64 12.39 -8.20
C PHE A 506 -3.54 13.40 -9.35
N PRO A 507 -3.61 14.72 -9.10
CA PRO A 507 -3.86 15.72 -10.15
C PRO A 507 -2.97 15.59 -11.38
N THR A 508 -1.65 15.55 -11.19
CA THR A 508 -0.68 15.49 -12.29
C THR A 508 -0.74 14.17 -13.06
N VAL A 509 -1.01 13.07 -12.38
CA VAL A 509 -1.01 11.72 -12.98
C VAL A 509 -2.31 11.49 -13.73
N ALA A 510 -3.43 11.78 -13.06
CA ALA A 510 -4.76 11.66 -13.61
C ALA A 510 -4.95 12.62 -14.78
N GLU A 511 -4.43 13.86 -14.72
CA GLU A 511 -4.52 14.77 -15.87
C GLU A 511 -3.86 14.19 -17.11
N LYS A 512 -2.63 13.68 -16.99
CA LYS A 512 -1.93 13.06 -18.11
C LYS A 512 -2.69 11.83 -18.61
N TYR A 513 -3.01 10.90 -17.72
CA TYR A 513 -3.70 9.66 -18.04
C TYR A 513 -5.04 9.88 -18.73
N LEU A 514 -5.90 10.75 -18.17
CA LEU A 514 -7.22 11.04 -18.71
C LEU A 514 -7.12 11.78 -20.05
N ARG A 515 -6.16 12.69 -20.20
CA ARG A 515 -5.91 13.36 -21.49
C ARG A 515 -5.52 12.34 -22.55
N ASP A 516 -4.57 11.45 -22.25
CA ASP A 516 -4.16 10.40 -23.18
C ASP A 516 -5.34 9.47 -23.51
N LYS A 517 -6.19 9.14 -22.55
CA LYS A 517 -7.43 8.36 -22.75
C LYS A 517 -8.40 9.05 -23.71
N VAL A 518 -8.70 10.33 -23.49
CA VAL A 518 -9.60 11.13 -24.34
C VAL A 518 -9.04 11.26 -25.75
N VAL A 519 -7.80 11.74 -25.89
CA VAL A 519 -7.17 11.94 -27.21
C VAL A 519 -7.12 10.62 -27.99
N ASN A 520 -6.65 9.54 -27.38
CA ASN A 520 -6.56 8.24 -28.07
C ASN A 520 -7.94 7.73 -28.52
N HIS A 521 -8.98 7.91 -27.69
CA HIS A 521 -10.34 7.51 -28.05
C HIS A 521 -10.84 8.27 -29.28
N TYR A 522 -10.80 9.60 -29.27
CA TYR A 522 -11.36 10.41 -30.36
C TYR A 522 -10.51 10.37 -31.64
N GLU A 523 -9.18 10.35 -31.53
CA GLU A 523 -8.31 10.16 -32.69
C GLU A 523 -8.49 8.76 -33.32
N SER A 524 -8.78 7.72 -32.52
CA SER A 524 -9.10 6.40 -33.07
C SER A 524 -10.41 6.40 -33.86
N ILE A 525 -11.44 7.09 -33.37
CA ILE A 525 -12.72 7.24 -34.08
C ILE A 525 -12.52 8.02 -35.38
N LYS A 526 -11.74 9.10 -35.33
CA LYS A 526 -11.41 9.90 -36.51
C LYS A 526 -10.70 9.07 -37.58
N ARG A 527 -9.67 8.32 -37.19
CA ARG A 527 -8.95 7.40 -38.08
C ARG A 527 -9.87 6.33 -38.66
N GLN A 528 -10.76 5.71 -37.87
CA GLN A 528 -11.72 4.73 -38.37
C GLN A 528 -12.68 5.33 -39.40
N LYS A 529 -13.15 6.57 -39.18
CA LYS A 529 -13.98 7.29 -40.16
C LYS A 529 -13.20 7.59 -41.44
N GLU A 530 -11.95 8.04 -41.33
CA GLU A 530 -11.08 8.30 -42.47
C GLU A 530 -10.82 7.01 -43.27
N GLU A 531 -10.52 5.90 -42.60
CA GLU A 531 -10.35 4.58 -43.21
C GLU A 531 -11.63 4.10 -43.90
N GLU A 532 -12.81 4.32 -43.30
CA GLU A 532 -14.10 3.99 -43.91
C GLU A 532 -14.37 4.83 -45.18
N VAL A 533 -14.09 6.13 -45.14
CA VAL A 533 -14.23 7.03 -46.29
C VAL A 533 -13.28 6.59 -47.41
N GLN A 534 -12.01 6.29 -47.09
CA GLN A 534 -11.05 5.80 -48.08
C GLN A 534 -11.48 4.45 -48.67
N ARG A 535 -12.02 3.54 -47.85
CA ARG A 535 -12.55 2.27 -48.31
C ARG A 535 -13.70 2.48 -49.30
N LYS A 536 -14.66 3.36 -49.00
CA LYS A 536 -15.77 3.71 -49.91
C LYS A 536 -15.28 4.31 -51.22
N ILE A 537 -14.31 5.24 -51.18
CA ILE A 537 -13.70 5.83 -52.38
C ILE A 537 -13.02 4.75 -53.23
N GLN A 538 -12.31 3.80 -52.59
CA GLN A 538 -11.62 2.73 -53.30
C GLN A 538 -12.59 1.73 -53.94
N GLU A 539 -13.67 1.37 -53.24
CA GLU A 539 -14.75 0.54 -53.77
C GLU A 539 -15.45 1.20 -54.96
N GLU A 540 -15.71 2.52 -54.90
CA GLU A 540 -16.28 3.27 -56.02
C GLU A 540 -15.35 3.35 -57.22
N LYS A 541 -14.05 3.58 -57.00
CA LYS A 541 -13.02 3.54 -58.06
C LYS A 541 -12.98 2.17 -58.72
N GLN A 542 -12.95 1.09 -57.94
CA GLN A 542 -12.97 -0.27 -58.49
C GLN A 542 -14.24 -0.54 -59.30
N LYS A 543 -15.42 -0.16 -58.80
CA LYS A 543 -16.68 -0.24 -59.55
C LYS A 543 -16.58 0.52 -60.87
N TYR A 544 -16.08 1.76 -60.86
CA TYR A 544 -15.88 2.56 -62.07
C TYR A 544 -14.93 1.88 -63.06
N TYR A 545 -13.79 1.36 -62.61
CA TYR A 545 -12.82 0.67 -63.48
C TYR A 545 -13.30 -0.72 -63.97
N SER A 546 -14.30 -1.32 -63.31
CA SER A 546 -14.94 -2.55 -63.79
C SER A 546 -16.05 -2.32 -64.84
N MET A 547 -16.52 -1.08 -65.02
CA MET A 547 -17.54 -0.73 -66.01
C MET A 547 -17.00 -0.81 -67.45
N THR A 548 -17.87 -1.13 -68.40
CA THR A 548 -17.57 -1.04 -69.84
C THR A 548 -17.43 0.44 -70.27
N GLU A 549 -16.80 0.67 -71.42
CA GLU A 549 -16.54 2.04 -71.92
C GLU A 549 -17.84 2.84 -72.13
N GLU A 550 -18.89 2.18 -72.64
CA GLU A 550 -20.22 2.76 -72.85
C GLU A 550 -20.92 3.15 -71.53
N GLN A 551 -20.76 2.34 -70.47
CA GLN A 551 -21.28 2.62 -69.13
C GLN A 551 -20.56 3.80 -68.47
N ARG A 552 -19.24 3.93 -68.67
CA ARG A 552 -18.47 5.08 -68.16
C ARG A 552 -18.88 6.36 -68.88
N TRP A 553 -19.10 6.31 -70.19
CA TRP A 553 -19.55 7.46 -70.99
C TRP A 553 -20.93 7.97 -70.55
N LYS A 554 -21.88 7.06 -70.31
CA LYS A 554 -23.20 7.41 -69.78
C LYS A 554 -23.11 8.09 -68.41
N ARG A 555 -22.33 7.53 -67.48
CA ARG A 555 -22.13 8.11 -66.15
C ARG A 555 -21.51 9.51 -66.19
N LEU A 556 -20.62 9.77 -67.14
CA LEU A 556 -20.03 11.09 -67.37
C LEU A 556 -21.07 12.11 -67.87
N LEU A 557 -21.91 11.71 -68.84
CA LEU A 557 -23.00 12.54 -69.36
C LEU A 557 -24.02 12.89 -68.29
N ASP A 558 -24.42 11.92 -67.46
CA ASP A 558 -25.36 12.13 -66.34
C ASP A 558 -24.78 13.12 -65.31
N GLY A 559 -23.48 13.00 -64.99
CA GLY A 559 -22.80 13.92 -64.08
C GLY A 559 -22.65 15.34 -64.65
N LEU A 560 -22.40 15.49 -65.95
CA LEU A 560 -22.33 16.79 -66.62
C LEU A 560 -23.70 17.47 -66.65
N GLN A 561 -24.79 16.75 -66.93
CA GLN A 561 -26.14 17.31 -66.89
C GLN A 561 -26.53 17.85 -65.51
N GLN A 562 -26.14 17.17 -64.44
CA GLN A 562 -26.37 17.64 -63.06
C GLN A 562 -25.52 18.85 -62.65
N TYR A 563 -24.41 19.14 -63.36
CA TYR A 563 -23.54 20.28 -63.06
C TYR A 563 -23.97 21.57 -63.79
N PHE A 564 -24.69 21.43 -64.91
CA PHE A 564 -25.18 22.54 -65.75
C PHE A 564 -26.67 22.87 -65.55
N CYS A 565 -27.35 22.19 -64.62
CA CYS A 565 -28.69 22.50 -64.13
C CYS A 565 -28.60 22.86 -62.64
#